data_AF-A0A0Q5VBW5-F1
#
_entry.id   AF-A0A0Q5VBW5-F1
#
_cell.length_a   1.000
_cell.length_b   1.000
_cell.length_c   1.000
_cell.angle_alpha   90.00
_cell.angle_beta   90.00
_cell.angle_gamma   90.00
#
_symmetry.space_group_name_H-M   'P 1'
#
loop_
_entity.id
_entity.type
_entity.pdbx_description
1 polymer ?
#
loop_
_entity_poly.entity_id
_entity_poly.type
_entity_poly.pdbx_seq_one_letter_code
_entity_poly.pdbx_strand_id
1 'polypeptide(L)'
;MQLLDEAEIGLRLSVITPLEEVEAAAAGADRLILEFDAFRDGRGFSLAAILRERGYKGRLIAAGKLLPDQARHLRRTGFDAVELSPGADKAAWTRMDQAFSAVYQPANDVERPIWNRRTLRPVPPSDDLDALAADLNARYADADASEILAATMDPRLGLRTAAISSFGAESAVLLDLIARENAATPVIFLETGQHFLQTLQYRGELTQRLGLTDVRVVVPNAEEKASLDPKDDLWRTDADACCDLRKVRPLARASAGFNALITGRKRFQTSSRSQLLPFEVVDGTLRINPLANWAAEDIETWLEARDLPRHPLSEQGFASIGCWPCTRAVQSGEDARAGRWSGMDKTECGIHFGRRQAVGA
;
A
#
# COMPACT_ATOMS: atom_id res chain seq x y z
N MET A 1 -21.96 -3.01 21.85
CA MET A 1 -21.80 -2.52 23.24
C MET A 1 -23.00 -2.99 24.05
N GLN A 2 -22.84 -3.34 25.32
CA GLN A 2 -23.95 -3.79 26.16
C GLN A 2 -24.75 -2.60 26.71
N LEU A 3 -26.09 -2.67 26.66
CA LEU A 3 -26.99 -1.69 27.26
C LEU A 3 -27.43 -2.22 28.63
N LEU A 4 -27.14 -1.47 29.69
CA LEU A 4 -27.40 -1.87 31.08
C LEU A 4 -28.56 -1.05 31.64
N ASP A 5 -29.54 -1.72 32.25
CA ASP A 5 -30.71 -1.08 32.88
C ASP A 5 -30.46 -0.63 34.31
N GLU A 6 -29.45 -1.22 34.94
CA GLU A 6 -29.12 -1.04 36.34
C GLU A 6 -27.67 -0.56 36.46
N ALA A 7 -27.41 0.19 37.53
CA ALA A 7 -26.05 0.63 37.84
C ALA A 7 -25.17 -0.58 38.16
N GLU A 8 -24.02 -0.68 37.49
CA GLU A 8 -23.06 -1.76 37.73
C GLU A 8 -22.15 -1.44 38.92
N ILE A 9 -21.69 -2.50 39.58
CA ILE A 9 -20.73 -2.43 40.66
C ILE A 9 -19.32 -2.36 40.06
N GLY A 10 -18.57 -1.31 40.42
CA GLY A 10 -17.18 -1.09 40.04
C GLY A 10 -16.67 0.27 40.50
N LEU A 11 -15.43 0.61 40.12
CA LEU A 11 -14.83 1.89 40.45
C LEU A 11 -15.45 2.98 39.56
N ARG A 12 -16.07 4.01 40.16
CA ARG A 12 -16.71 5.12 39.44
C ARG A 12 -15.85 6.38 39.53
N LEU A 13 -15.55 6.99 38.40
CA LEU A 13 -14.80 8.25 38.30
C LEU A 13 -15.55 9.21 37.38
N SER A 14 -15.55 10.50 37.71
CA SER A 14 -16.06 11.52 36.78
C SER A 14 -15.12 11.63 35.57
N VAL A 15 -15.68 11.92 34.40
CA VAL A 15 -14.90 12.22 33.19
C VAL A 15 -14.04 13.48 33.31
N ILE A 16 -14.22 14.27 34.37
CA ILE A 16 -13.40 15.45 34.66
C ILE A 16 -12.14 15.11 35.47
N THR A 17 -12.07 13.90 36.03
CA THR A 17 -10.92 13.42 36.80
C THR A 17 -9.65 13.47 35.92
N PRO A 18 -8.53 14.01 36.43
CA PRO A 18 -7.28 14.07 35.68
C PRO A 18 -6.82 12.69 35.19
N LEU A 19 -6.26 12.64 33.98
CA LEU A 19 -5.86 11.38 33.34
C LEU A 19 -4.96 10.53 34.23
N GLU A 20 -3.97 11.12 34.89
CA GLU A 20 -3.02 10.41 35.77
C GLU A 20 -3.73 9.66 36.90
N GLU A 21 -4.77 10.25 37.48
CA GLU A 21 -5.58 9.63 38.53
C GLU A 21 -6.45 8.50 37.97
N VAL A 22 -7.04 8.71 36.79
CA VAL A 22 -7.84 7.68 36.09
C VAL A 22 -6.98 6.46 35.76
N GLU A 23 -5.75 6.66 35.30
CA GLU A 23 -4.81 5.59 34.98
C GLU A 23 -4.34 4.82 36.20
N ALA A 24 -3.97 5.54 37.26
CA ALA A 24 -3.58 4.93 38.53
C ALA A 24 -4.71 4.04 39.08
N ALA A 25 -5.95 4.50 38.97
CA ALA A 25 -7.11 3.76 39.43
C ALA A 25 -7.47 2.58 38.50
N ALA A 26 -7.23 2.72 37.18
CA ALA A 26 -7.43 1.66 36.20
C ALA A 26 -6.45 0.48 36.37
N ALA A 27 -5.24 0.73 36.87
CA ALA A 27 -4.20 -0.30 37.03
C ALA A 27 -4.62 -1.51 37.91
N GLY A 28 -5.58 -1.32 38.82
CA GLY A 28 -6.09 -2.36 39.73
C GLY A 28 -7.58 -2.68 39.59
N ALA A 29 -8.28 -2.07 38.62
CA ALA A 29 -9.73 -2.18 38.52
C ALA A 29 -10.16 -3.11 37.38
N ASP A 30 -10.82 -4.22 37.70
CA ASP A 30 -11.45 -5.10 36.70
C ASP A 30 -12.63 -4.43 35.99
N ARG A 31 -13.24 -3.43 36.63
CA ARG A 31 -14.38 -2.66 36.12
C ARG A 31 -14.23 -1.18 36.47
N LEU A 32 -14.23 -0.34 35.44
CA LEU A 32 -14.14 1.11 35.56
C LEU A 32 -15.37 1.75 34.91
N ILE A 33 -16.06 2.60 35.66
CA ILE A 33 -17.21 3.38 35.21
C ILE A 33 -16.78 4.83 35.08
N LEU A 34 -16.91 5.40 33.88
CA LEU A 34 -16.68 6.83 33.63
C LEU A 34 -18.02 7.57 33.58
N GLU A 35 -18.20 8.52 34.49
CA GLU A 35 -19.45 9.26 34.70
C GLU A 35 -19.43 10.60 33.97
N PHE A 36 -20.33 10.75 33.00
CA PHE A 36 -20.48 11.96 32.19
C PHE A 36 -21.42 12.95 32.88
N ASP A 37 -20.88 14.11 33.29
CA ASP A 37 -21.66 15.16 33.97
C ASP A 37 -22.61 15.90 33.01
N ALA A 38 -22.26 15.94 31.72
CA ALA A 38 -23.04 16.56 30.66
C ALA A 38 -22.82 15.85 29.31
N PHE A 39 -23.88 15.80 28.49
CA PHE A 39 -23.81 15.17 27.16
C PHE A 39 -22.84 15.88 26.19
N ARG A 40 -22.45 17.12 26.47
CA ARG A 40 -21.48 17.90 25.67
C ARG A 40 -20.03 17.64 26.08
N ASP A 41 -19.79 16.84 27.11
CA ASP A 41 -18.45 16.57 27.60
C ASP A 41 -17.77 15.46 26.80
N GLY A 42 -16.75 15.84 26.03
CA GLY A 42 -15.99 14.92 25.20
C GLY A 42 -14.90 14.14 25.95
N ARG A 43 -14.56 14.50 27.20
CA ARG A 43 -13.36 13.98 27.88
C ARG A 43 -13.43 12.48 28.14
N GLY A 44 -14.60 11.94 28.45
CA GLY A 44 -14.78 10.51 28.69
C GLY A 44 -14.40 9.65 27.48
N PHE A 45 -14.64 10.14 26.26
CA PHE A 45 -14.23 9.46 25.03
C PHE A 45 -12.71 9.42 24.88
N SER A 46 -12.03 10.54 25.16
CA SER A 46 -10.57 10.62 25.13
C SER A 46 -9.92 9.75 26.22
N LEU A 47 -10.44 9.80 27.45
CA LEU A 47 -9.97 8.96 28.56
C LEU A 47 -10.09 7.48 28.21
N ALA A 48 -11.24 7.06 27.67
CA ALA A 48 -11.46 5.68 27.23
C ALA A 48 -10.44 5.23 26.16
N ALA A 49 -10.25 6.06 25.13
CA ALA A 49 -9.30 5.76 24.05
C ALA A 49 -7.87 5.62 24.59
N ILE A 50 -7.42 6.58 25.40
CA ILE A 50 -6.07 6.59 25.99
C ILE A 50 -5.87 5.38 26.91
N LEU A 51 -6.84 5.04 27.76
CA LEU A 51 -6.76 3.87 28.64
C LEU A 51 -6.52 2.58 27.85
N ARG A 52 -7.24 2.41 26.74
CA ARG A 52 -7.10 1.22 25.90
C ARG A 52 -5.79 1.20 25.10
N GLU A 53 -5.35 2.34 24.58
CA GLU A 53 -4.04 2.49 23.93
C GLU A 53 -2.90 2.14 24.89
N ARG A 54 -3.05 2.51 26.16
CA ARG A 54 -2.11 2.18 27.25
C ARG A 54 -2.34 0.79 27.86
N GLY A 55 -3.21 -0.01 27.25
CA GLY A 55 -3.29 -1.45 27.52
C GLY A 55 -4.32 -1.87 28.57
N TYR A 56 -5.18 -0.98 29.09
CA TYR A 56 -6.24 -1.36 30.03
C TYR A 56 -7.18 -2.42 29.41
N LYS A 57 -7.29 -3.59 30.06
CA LYS A 57 -8.11 -4.73 29.60
C LYS A 57 -9.38 -4.95 30.40
N GLY A 58 -9.58 -4.23 31.51
CA GLY A 58 -10.79 -4.33 32.33
C GLY A 58 -12.03 -3.82 31.60
N ARG A 59 -13.20 -4.03 32.20
CA ARG A 59 -14.48 -3.63 31.62
C ARG A 59 -14.70 -2.14 31.82
N LEU A 60 -14.85 -1.41 30.71
CA LEU A 60 -15.06 0.04 30.72
C LEU A 60 -16.53 0.35 30.45
N ILE A 61 -17.19 1.06 31.37
CA ILE A 61 -18.63 1.32 31.34
C ILE A 61 -18.86 2.83 31.32
N ALA A 62 -19.70 3.31 30.40
CA ALA A 62 -20.11 4.71 30.35
C ALA A 62 -21.37 4.90 31.19
N ALA A 63 -21.44 5.95 32.01
CA ALA A 63 -22.61 6.27 32.81
C ALA A 63 -22.88 7.79 32.83
N GLY A 64 -24.05 8.19 33.33
CA GLY A 64 -24.41 9.61 33.47
C GLY A 64 -25.18 10.17 32.27
N LYS A 65 -24.98 11.45 31.97
CA LYS A 65 -25.78 12.18 30.98
C LYS A 65 -25.30 11.90 29.55
N LEU A 66 -25.75 10.79 28.99
CA LEU A 66 -25.43 10.36 27.63
C LEU A 66 -26.69 10.28 26.75
N LEU A 67 -26.49 10.42 25.44
CA LEU A 67 -27.56 10.37 24.45
C LEU A 67 -27.37 9.17 23.51
N PRO A 68 -28.45 8.64 22.89
CA PRO A 68 -28.36 7.52 21.97
C PRO A 68 -27.37 7.73 20.80
N ASP A 69 -27.28 8.95 20.25
CA ASP A 69 -26.36 9.31 19.15
C ASP A 69 -24.87 9.13 19.50
N GLN A 70 -24.54 9.10 20.79
CA GLN A 70 -23.19 8.86 21.30
C GLN A 70 -22.84 7.36 21.38
N ALA A 71 -23.81 6.45 21.23
CA ALA A 71 -23.63 5.01 21.40
C ALA A 71 -22.49 4.43 20.55
N ARG A 72 -22.46 4.80 19.26
CA ARG A 72 -21.39 4.36 18.35
C ARG A 72 -20.03 4.88 18.83
N HIS A 73 -19.94 6.16 19.18
CA HIS A 73 -18.68 6.77 19.60
C HIS A 73 -18.13 6.09 20.86
N LEU A 74 -18.98 5.81 21.85
CA LEU A 74 -18.60 5.09 23.06
C LEU A 74 -17.97 3.74 22.73
N ARG A 75 -18.63 2.93 21.88
CA ARG A 75 -18.09 1.64 21.45
C ARG A 75 -16.74 1.78 20.75
N ARG A 76 -16.62 2.77 19.85
CA ARG A 76 -15.40 2.98 19.04
C ARG A 76 -14.21 3.52 19.84
N THR A 77 -14.44 4.21 20.95
CA THR A 77 -13.38 4.62 21.87
C THR A 77 -13.05 3.57 22.93
N GLY A 78 -13.74 2.42 22.92
CA GLY A 78 -13.38 1.25 23.73
C GLY A 78 -14.23 1.02 24.97
N PHE A 79 -15.41 1.64 25.09
CA PHE A 79 -16.40 1.27 26.11
C PHE A 79 -17.06 -0.07 25.75
N ASP A 80 -17.20 -0.94 26.76
CA ASP A 80 -17.83 -2.25 26.64
C ASP A 80 -19.34 -2.19 26.87
N ALA A 81 -19.77 -1.27 27.75
CA ALA A 81 -21.17 -1.10 28.12
C ALA A 81 -21.53 0.35 28.42
N VAL A 82 -22.84 0.63 28.45
CA VAL A 82 -23.40 1.91 28.89
C VAL A 82 -24.56 1.68 29.84
N GLU A 83 -24.56 2.40 30.97
CA GLU A 83 -25.67 2.48 31.90
C GLU A 83 -26.73 3.44 31.36
N LEU A 84 -27.95 2.93 31.18
CA LEU A 84 -29.06 3.71 30.68
C LEU A 84 -29.84 4.35 31.84
N SER A 85 -30.32 5.57 31.61
CA SER A 85 -31.25 6.21 32.55
C SER A 85 -32.60 5.46 32.58
N PRO A 86 -33.32 5.45 33.71
CA PRO A 86 -34.64 4.84 33.79
C PRO A 86 -35.59 5.38 32.70
N GLY A 87 -36.22 4.47 31.95
CA GLY A 87 -37.12 4.82 30.84
C GLY A 87 -36.43 5.16 29.51
N ALA A 88 -35.12 4.95 29.38
CA ALA A 88 -34.41 5.15 28.12
C ALA A 88 -34.93 4.25 26.99
N ASP A 89 -35.06 4.81 25.78
CA ASP A 89 -35.41 4.05 24.58
C ASP A 89 -34.21 3.21 24.10
N LYS A 90 -34.15 1.96 24.54
CA LYS A 90 -33.13 0.99 24.09
C LYS A 90 -33.12 0.80 22.58
N ALA A 91 -34.28 0.91 21.92
CA ALA A 91 -34.33 0.75 20.47
C ALA A 91 -33.62 1.94 19.79
N ALA A 92 -33.71 3.15 20.32
CA ALA A 92 -32.92 4.29 19.85
C ALA A 92 -31.41 4.07 20.01
N TRP A 93 -30.97 3.57 21.17
CA TRP A 93 -29.56 3.26 21.42
C TRP A 93 -29.01 2.20 20.45
N THR A 94 -29.73 1.10 20.26
CA THR A 94 -29.36 0.06 19.31
C THR A 94 -29.32 0.59 17.87
N ARG A 95 -30.32 1.38 17.46
CA ARG A 95 -30.34 2.02 16.13
C ARG A 95 -29.12 2.94 15.94
N MET A 96 -28.77 3.74 16.95
CA MET A 96 -27.68 4.72 16.83
C MET A 96 -26.28 4.11 16.88
N ASP A 97 -26.07 3.02 17.64
CA ASP A 97 -24.80 2.25 17.56
C ASP A 97 -24.53 1.74 16.12
N GLN A 98 -25.62 1.39 15.43
CA GLN A 98 -25.59 0.83 14.07
C GLN A 98 -25.89 1.83 12.95
N ALA A 99 -26.16 3.10 13.26
CA ALA A 99 -26.72 4.07 12.31
C ALA A 99 -25.86 4.33 11.06
N PHE A 100 -24.54 4.13 11.16
CA PHE A 100 -23.63 4.33 10.04
C PHE A 100 -23.04 2.98 9.57
N SER A 101 -23.15 2.70 8.28
CA SER A 101 -22.60 1.47 7.67
C SER A 101 -21.07 1.50 7.51
N ALA A 102 -20.47 2.69 7.61
CA ALA A 102 -19.04 2.89 7.46
C ALA A 102 -18.48 3.85 8.51
N VAL A 103 -17.18 3.78 8.74
CA VAL A 103 -16.44 4.67 9.65
C VAL A 103 -15.61 5.64 8.83
N TYR A 104 -15.59 6.92 9.17
CA TYR A 104 -14.82 7.92 8.42
C TYR A 104 -13.43 8.17 9.03
N GLN A 105 -13.33 8.11 10.36
CA GLN A 105 -12.09 8.33 11.11
C GLN A 105 -11.61 7.03 11.78
N PRO A 106 -10.29 6.81 11.89
CA PRO A 106 -9.74 5.74 12.70
C PRO A 106 -10.13 5.93 14.17
N ALA A 107 -10.26 4.83 14.90
CA ALA A 107 -10.51 4.83 16.33
C ALA A 107 -9.84 3.60 16.95
N ASN A 108 -10.04 3.39 18.24
CA ASN A 108 -9.51 2.23 18.95
C ASN A 108 -10.41 1.00 18.77
N ASP A 109 -10.73 0.70 17.51
CA ASP A 109 -11.47 -0.47 17.07
C ASP A 109 -10.79 -1.10 15.84
N VAL A 110 -11.20 -2.32 15.48
CA VAL A 110 -10.68 -3.03 14.30
C VAL A 110 -11.27 -2.50 12.98
N GLU A 111 -12.13 -1.49 13.06
CA GLU A 111 -12.88 -0.98 11.91
C GLU A 111 -12.00 -0.06 11.06
N ARG A 112 -11.80 -0.46 9.80
CA ARG A 112 -11.03 0.34 8.84
C ARG A 112 -11.86 1.53 8.36
N PRO A 113 -11.33 2.76 8.35
CA PRO A 113 -12.00 3.92 7.76
C PRO A 113 -12.42 3.68 6.31
N ILE A 114 -13.48 4.33 5.83
CA ILE A 114 -14.09 4.12 4.51
C ILE A 114 -13.08 4.41 3.39
N TRP A 115 -12.16 5.34 3.60
CA TRP A 115 -11.08 5.63 2.68
C TRP A 115 -10.03 4.49 2.63
N ASN A 116 -9.75 3.78 3.73
CA ASN A 116 -8.96 2.53 3.72
C ASN A 116 -9.76 1.34 3.17
N ARG A 117 -11.09 1.31 3.36
CA ARG A 117 -12.00 0.30 2.79
C ARG A 117 -12.24 0.49 1.31
N ARG A 118 -11.63 1.50 0.68
CA ARG A 118 -11.49 1.59 -0.77
C ARG A 118 -10.52 0.51 -1.28
N THR A 119 -10.71 -0.73 -0.83
CA THR A 119 -10.31 -1.92 -1.57
C THR A 119 -11.17 -1.94 -2.81
N LEU A 120 -10.51 -1.68 -3.91
CA LEU A 120 -10.99 -1.81 -5.27
C LEU A 120 -11.78 -3.12 -5.42
N ARG A 121 -13.11 -3.05 -5.39
CA ARG A 121 -13.97 -4.11 -5.95
C ARG A 121 -13.38 -4.47 -7.32
N PRO A 122 -13.16 -5.75 -7.66
CA PRO A 122 -12.71 -6.14 -8.99
C PRO A 122 -13.58 -5.40 -10.01
N VAL A 123 -12.97 -4.49 -10.75
CA VAL A 123 -13.62 -3.79 -11.84
C VAL A 123 -13.79 -4.86 -12.88
N PRO A 124 -15.03 -5.15 -13.31
CA PRO A 124 -15.22 -5.95 -14.51
C PRO A 124 -14.34 -5.33 -15.59
N PRO A 125 -13.62 -6.12 -16.40
CA PRO A 125 -12.79 -5.57 -17.48
C PRO A 125 -13.60 -4.49 -18.19
N SER A 126 -13.06 -3.28 -18.32
CA SER A 126 -13.72 -2.26 -19.14
C SER A 126 -13.98 -2.87 -20.51
N ASP A 127 -15.15 -2.63 -21.07
CA ASP A 127 -15.73 -3.44 -22.16
C ASP A 127 -14.84 -3.63 -23.42
N ASP A 128 -13.74 -2.88 -23.57
CA ASP A 128 -12.58 -3.23 -24.42
C ASP A 128 -11.31 -2.43 -24.02
N LEU A 129 -10.35 -3.04 -23.29
CA LEU A 129 -9.08 -2.38 -22.93
C LEU A 129 -8.16 -2.15 -24.14
N ASP A 130 -8.27 -2.98 -25.19
CA ASP A 130 -7.45 -2.86 -26.39
C ASP A 130 -7.89 -1.63 -27.20
N ALA A 131 -9.20 -1.41 -27.33
CA ALA A 131 -9.73 -0.18 -27.91
C ALA A 131 -9.32 1.06 -27.12
N LEU A 132 -9.36 1.01 -25.78
CA LEU A 132 -8.90 2.11 -24.94
C LEU A 132 -7.40 2.39 -25.14
N ALA A 133 -6.57 1.35 -25.17
CA ALA A 133 -5.13 1.50 -25.39
C ALA A 133 -4.84 2.11 -26.77
N ALA A 134 -5.53 1.68 -27.82
CA ALA A 134 -5.39 2.23 -29.17
C ALA A 134 -5.78 3.72 -29.22
N ASP A 135 -6.91 4.09 -28.61
CA ASP A 135 -7.38 5.47 -28.54
C ASP A 135 -6.44 6.36 -27.70
N LEU A 136 -5.93 5.87 -26.57
CA LEU A 136 -4.93 6.59 -25.78
C LEU A 136 -3.62 6.77 -26.56
N ASN A 137 -3.11 5.76 -27.26
CA ASN A 137 -1.91 5.90 -28.09
C ASN A 137 -2.11 6.90 -29.23
N ALA A 138 -3.31 6.96 -29.83
CA ALA A 138 -3.62 7.95 -30.87
C ALA A 138 -3.69 9.38 -30.32
N ARG A 139 -4.33 9.56 -29.14
CA ARG A 139 -4.50 10.87 -28.50
C ARG A 139 -3.21 11.44 -27.91
N TYR A 140 -2.34 10.57 -27.39
CA TYR A 140 -1.11 10.94 -26.69
C TYR A 140 0.16 10.55 -27.47
N ALA A 141 0.09 10.48 -28.81
CA ALA A 141 1.20 10.05 -29.65
C ALA A 141 2.47 10.90 -29.44
N ASP A 142 2.28 12.22 -29.27
CA ASP A 142 3.36 13.21 -29.10
C ASP A 142 3.44 13.76 -27.66
N ALA A 143 2.71 13.16 -26.73
CA ALA A 143 2.65 13.65 -25.35
C ALA A 143 3.90 13.26 -24.55
N ASP A 144 4.23 14.09 -23.58
CA ASP A 144 5.32 13.81 -22.65
C ASP A 144 4.91 12.79 -21.57
N ALA A 145 5.88 12.37 -20.75
CA ALA A 145 5.65 11.37 -19.71
C ALA A 145 4.66 11.83 -18.63
N SER A 146 4.62 13.14 -18.32
CA SER A 146 3.69 13.70 -17.34
C SER A 146 2.27 13.68 -17.90
N GLU A 147 2.09 14.04 -19.17
CA GLU A 147 0.79 14.00 -19.86
C GLU A 147 0.26 12.57 -19.98
N ILE A 148 1.11 11.62 -20.39
CA ILE A 148 0.76 10.19 -20.43
C ILE A 148 0.30 9.70 -19.05
N LEU A 149 1.02 10.10 -18.00
CA LEU A 149 0.70 9.67 -16.65
C LEU A 149 -0.62 10.27 -16.15
N ALA A 150 -0.80 11.58 -16.30
CA ALA A 150 -2.02 12.30 -15.91
C ALA A 150 -3.26 11.73 -16.61
N ALA A 151 -3.15 11.39 -17.89
CA ALA A 151 -4.22 10.75 -18.66
C ALA A 151 -4.75 9.48 -17.98
N THR A 152 -3.86 8.67 -17.40
CA THR A 152 -4.22 7.38 -16.78
C THR A 152 -4.77 7.49 -15.37
N MET A 153 -4.68 8.68 -14.77
CA MET A 153 -5.24 8.98 -13.46
C MET A 153 -6.62 9.63 -13.56
N ASP A 154 -7.12 9.89 -14.77
CA ASP A 154 -8.47 10.41 -15.01
C ASP A 154 -9.55 9.43 -14.51
N PRO A 155 -10.36 9.82 -13.50
CA PRO A 155 -11.41 8.97 -12.95
C PRO A 155 -12.46 8.53 -13.99
N ARG A 156 -12.63 9.28 -15.09
CA ARG A 156 -13.58 8.97 -16.17
C ARG A 156 -13.21 7.70 -16.94
N LEU A 157 -11.93 7.31 -16.93
CA LEU A 157 -11.49 6.07 -17.57
C LEU A 157 -11.82 4.82 -16.74
N GLY A 158 -12.23 4.98 -15.47
CA GLY A 158 -12.54 3.85 -14.58
C GLY A 158 -11.33 2.94 -14.30
N LEU A 159 -10.11 3.43 -14.60
CA LEU A 159 -8.88 2.70 -14.35
C LEU A 159 -8.56 2.69 -12.87
N ARG A 160 -8.04 1.56 -12.42
CA ARG A 160 -7.47 1.38 -11.10
C ARG A 160 -6.02 1.08 -11.29
N THR A 161 -5.25 2.10 -11.00
CA THR A 161 -3.86 2.17 -11.38
C THR A 161 -2.99 1.82 -10.18
N ALA A 162 -1.97 0.99 -10.42
CA ALA A 162 -0.83 0.83 -9.52
C ALA A 162 0.46 0.93 -10.32
N ALA A 163 1.53 1.40 -9.69
CA ALA A 163 2.86 1.34 -10.26
C ALA A 163 3.61 0.11 -9.76
N ILE A 164 4.47 -0.44 -10.61
CA ILE A 164 5.44 -1.47 -10.23
C ILE A 164 6.81 -0.82 -10.24
N SER A 165 7.49 -0.83 -9.10
CA SER A 165 8.84 -0.29 -8.98
C SER A 165 9.76 -1.28 -8.28
N SER A 166 10.97 -1.43 -8.81
CA SER A 166 12.06 -2.15 -8.13
C SER A 166 12.94 -1.22 -7.30
N PHE A 167 12.69 0.09 -7.32
CA PHE A 167 13.57 1.10 -6.73
C PHE A 167 15.03 0.95 -7.22
N GLY A 168 15.19 0.64 -8.51
CA GLY A 168 16.50 0.55 -9.17
C GLY A 168 17.03 1.93 -9.59
N ALA A 169 18.16 1.94 -10.30
CA ALA A 169 18.93 3.14 -10.67
C ALA A 169 18.09 4.32 -11.17
N GLU A 170 17.14 4.07 -12.08
CA GLU A 170 16.32 5.11 -12.72
C GLU A 170 14.91 5.23 -12.11
N SER A 171 14.61 4.49 -11.04
CA SER A 171 13.24 4.44 -10.49
C SER A 171 12.79 5.76 -9.87
N ALA A 172 13.72 6.62 -9.44
CA ALA A 172 13.39 7.94 -8.89
C ALA A 172 12.61 8.82 -9.86
N VAL A 173 12.92 8.77 -11.15
CA VAL A 173 12.22 9.59 -12.15
C VAL A 173 10.74 9.23 -12.23
N LEU A 174 10.43 7.94 -12.45
CA LEU A 174 9.04 7.49 -12.55
C LEU A 174 8.28 7.74 -11.23
N LEU A 175 8.94 7.49 -10.09
CA LEU A 175 8.32 7.70 -8.79
C LEU A 175 8.07 9.18 -8.47
N ASP A 176 8.95 10.10 -8.88
CA ASP A 176 8.72 11.55 -8.76
C ASP A 176 7.55 11.99 -9.65
N LEU A 177 7.47 11.51 -10.90
CA LEU A 177 6.32 11.76 -11.78
C LEU A 177 5.01 11.28 -11.13
N ILE A 178 4.98 10.05 -10.59
CA ILE A 178 3.82 9.51 -9.87
C ILE A 178 3.47 10.33 -8.64
N ALA A 179 4.45 10.71 -7.82
CA ALA A 179 4.22 11.46 -6.60
C ALA A 179 3.62 12.84 -6.88
N ARG A 180 4.08 13.50 -7.94
CA ARG A 180 3.59 14.82 -8.37
C ARG A 180 2.15 14.79 -8.85
N GLU A 181 1.76 13.73 -9.55
CA GLU A 181 0.38 13.55 -10.00
C GLU A 181 -0.53 13.10 -8.84
N ASN A 182 -0.13 12.05 -8.15
CA ASN A 182 -0.86 11.51 -7.00
C ASN A 182 0.05 10.62 -6.14
N ALA A 183 0.60 11.18 -5.05
CA ALA A 183 1.42 10.46 -4.08
C ALA A 183 0.72 9.29 -3.36
N ALA A 184 -0.62 9.20 -3.45
CA ALA A 184 -1.39 8.07 -2.94
C ALA A 184 -1.58 6.94 -3.96
N THR A 185 -0.99 7.05 -5.16
CA THR A 185 -0.96 5.96 -6.14
C THR A 185 -0.24 4.75 -5.53
N PRO A 186 -0.86 3.55 -5.53
CA PRO A 186 -0.22 2.36 -5.00
C PRO A 186 1.08 2.02 -5.74
N VAL A 187 2.20 1.91 -5.03
CA VAL A 187 3.49 1.49 -5.57
C VAL A 187 3.82 0.09 -5.05
N ILE A 188 3.74 -0.90 -5.92
CA ILE A 188 4.05 -2.30 -5.60
C ILE A 188 5.56 -2.52 -5.69
N PHE A 189 6.15 -2.90 -4.55
CA PHE A 189 7.53 -3.33 -4.45
C PHE A 189 7.59 -4.81 -4.08
N LEU A 190 8.27 -5.60 -4.91
CA LEU A 190 8.47 -7.03 -4.67
C LEU A 190 9.72 -7.22 -3.80
N GLU A 191 9.52 -7.45 -2.51
CA GLU A 191 10.57 -7.76 -1.55
C GLU A 191 10.98 -9.22 -1.71
N THR A 192 12.00 -9.42 -2.54
CA THR A 192 12.46 -10.77 -2.88
C THR A 192 13.23 -11.41 -1.75
N GLY A 193 13.68 -10.68 -0.73
CA GLY A 193 14.63 -11.17 0.28
C GLY A 193 16.05 -11.40 -0.28
N GLN A 194 16.30 -11.00 -1.52
CA GLN A 194 17.59 -11.14 -2.22
C GLN A 194 18.04 -9.78 -2.80
N HIS A 195 17.56 -8.67 -2.25
CA HIS A 195 17.98 -7.33 -2.68
C HIS A 195 19.32 -6.93 -2.07
N PHE A 196 20.00 -5.96 -2.68
CA PHE A 196 21.08 -5.24 -2.00
C PHE A 196 20.50 -4.42 -0.84
N LEU A 197 21.24 -4.32 0.27
CA LEU A 197 20.83 -3.46 1.40
C LEU A 197 20.67 -2.00 0.97
N GLN A 198 21.52 -1.52 0.06
CA GLN A 198 21.45 -0.19 -0.52
C GLN A 198 20.12 0.06 -1.23
N THR A 199 19.54 -0.94 -1.90
CA THR A 199 18.22 -0.80 -2.55
C THR A 199 17.10 -0.68 -1.52
N LEU A 200 17.19 -1.39 -0.39
CA LEU A 200 16.21 -1.29 0.69
C LEU A 200 16.28 0.07 1.40
N GLN A 201 17.50 0.58 1.63
CA GLN A 201 17.74 1.91 2.18
C GLN A 201 17.22 3.00 1.23
N TYR A 202 17.60 2.92 -0.05
CA TYR A 202 17.18 3.84 -1.08
C TYR A 202 15.66 3.86 -1.27
N ARG A 203 14.98 2.72 -1.17
CA ARG A 203 13.51 2.66 -1.13
C ARG A 203 12.93 3.51 -0.02
N GLY A 204 13.45 3.36 1.20
CA GLY A 204 13.00 4.13 2.36
C GLY A 204 13.20 5.63 2.19
N GLU A 205 14.41 6.02 1.79
CA GLU A 205 14.78 7.41 1.50
C GLU A 205 13.87 8.03 0.44
N LEU A 206 13.73 7.36 -0.71
CA LEU A 206 12.97 7.87 -1.83
C LEU A 206 11.47 7.93 -1.52
N THR A 207 10.94 6.95 -0.78
CA THR A 207 9.54 6.96 -0.29
C THR A 207 9.26 8.19 0.56
N GLN A 208 10.15 8.48 1.52
CA GLN A 208 10.02 9.64 2.40
C GLN A 208 10.20 10.96 1.63
N ARG A 209 11.23 11.05 0.78
CA ARG A 209 11.56 12.25 0.02
C ARG A 209 10.46 12.65 -0.96
N LEU A 210 9.85 11.67 -1.63
CA LEU A 210 8.76 11.90 -2.59
C LEU A 210 7.38 11.96 -1.93
N GLY A 211 7.27 11.68 -0.62
CA GLY A 211 6.00 11.70 0.09
C GLY A 211 5.03 10.60 -0.35
N LEU A 212 5.52 9.48 -0.89
CA LEU A 212 4.67 8.36 -1.33
C LEU A 212 3.93 7.75 -0.13
N THR A 213 2.60 7.67 -0.19
CA THR A 213 1.78 7.25 0.96
C THR A 213 1.25 5.81 0.88
N ASP A 214 1.38 5.13 -0.25
CA ASP A 214 0.92 3.74 -0.46
C ASP A 214 1.99 2.86 -1.13
N VAL A 215 3.16 2.75 -0.50
CA VAL A 215 4.20 1.80 -0.92
C VAL A 215 3.88 0.42 -0.32
N ARG A 216 3.54 -0.53 -1.19
CA ARG A 216 3.13 -1.88 -0.82
C ARG A 216 4.30 -2.84 -0.96
N VAL A 217 4.83 -3.27 0.19
CA VAL A 217 5.90 -4.27 0.27
C VAL A 217 5.27 -5.67 0.16
N VAL A 218 5.60 -6.38 -0.91
CA VAL A 218 5.02 -7.70 -1.23
C VAL A 218 6.11 -8.75 -1.17
N VAL A 219 5.95 -9.73 -0.29
CA VAL A 219 6.88 -10.85 -0.09
C VAL A 219 6.37 -12.15 -0.73
N PRO A 220 7.26 -13.12 -1.03
CA PRO A 220 6.83 -14.48 -1.38
C PRO A 220 5.96 -15.10 -0.27
N ASN A 221 5.09 -16.04 -0.65
CA ASN A 221 4.33 -16.81 0.34
C ASN A 221 5.31 -17.63 1.18
N ALA A 222 5.14 -17.62 2.50
CA ALA A 222 6.09 -18.24 3.42
C ALA A 222 6.15 -19.78 3.27
N GLU A 223 5.02 -20.43 3.03
CA GLU A 223 4.94 -21.88 2.83
C GLU A 223 5.53 -22.29 1.49
N GLU A 224 5.18 -21.58 0.40
CA GLU A 224 5.79 -21.79 -0.93
C GLU A 224 7.32 -21.63 -0.84
N LYS A 225 7.79 -20.60 -0.15
CA LYS A 225 9.22 -20.35 0.05
C LYS A 225 9.88 -21.48 0.85
N ALA A 226 9.29 -21.89 1.98
CA ALA A 226 9.83 -22.94 2.82
C ALA A 226 9.90 -24.29 2.09
N SER A 227 8.97 -24.56 1.18
CA SER A 227 8.95 -25.79 0.38
C SER A 227 9.89 -25.74 -0.82
N LEU A 228 9.89 -24.64 -1.58
CA LEU A 228 10.57 -24.55 -2.88
C LEU A 228 11.99 -23.96 -2.80
N ASP A 229 12.29 -23.17 -1.77
CA ASP A 229 13.60 -22.54 -1.56
C ASP A 229 13.99 -22.51 -0.06
N PRO A 230 14.06 -23.67 0.63
CA PRO A 230 14.33 -23.74 2.06
C PRO A 230 15.71 -23.20 2.47
N LYS A 231 16.65 -23.11 1.53
CA LYS A 231 18.03 -22.69 1.76
C LYS A 231 18.32 -21.26 1.31
N ASP A 232 17.33 -20.56 0.78
CA ASP A 232 17.49 -19.20 0.21
C ASP A 232 18.55 -19.14 -0.92
N ASP A 233 18.75 -20.24 -1.65
CA ASP A 233 19.79 -20.39 -2.68
C ASP A 233 19.30 -20.91 -4.04
N LEU A 234 17.98 -21.03 -4.25
CA LEU A 234 17.37 -21.50 -5.51
C LEU A 234 17.87 -20.73 -6.75
N TRP A 235 18.27 -19.47 -6.59
CA TRP A 235 18.86 -18.67 -7.68
C TRP A 235 20.15 -19.28 -8.28
N ARG A 236 20.85 -20.15 -7.54
CA ARG A 236 22.07 -20.83 -8.01
C ARG A 236 21.76 -21.96 -8.98
N THR A 237 20.68 -22.68 -8.73
CA THR A 237 20.31 -23.89 -9.45
C THR A 237 19.26 -23.63 -10.52
N ASP A 238 18.30 -22.74 -10.23
CA ASP A 238 17.23 -22.34 -11.14
C ASP A 238 16.79 -20.88 -10.90
N ALA A 239 17.40 -19.97 -11.65
CA ALA A 239 17.09 -18.55 -11.60
C ALA A 239 15.68 -18.20 -12.11
N ASP A 240 15.04 -19.09 -12.88
CA ASP A 240 13.69 -18.91 -13.39
C ASP A 240 12.66 -19.30 -12.34
N ALA A 241 12.80 -20.47 -11.71
CA ALA A 241 11.98 -20.88 -10.58
C ALA A 241 12.10 -19.89 -9.41
N CYS A 242 13.32 -19.38 -9.14
CA CYS A 242 13.53 -18.34 -8.14
C CYS A 242 12.76 -17.05 -8.47
N CYS A 243 12.79 -16.60 -9.73
CA CYS A 243 12.02 -15.43 -10.17
C CYS A 243 10.50 -15.69 -10.12
N ASP A 244 10.05 -16.89 -10.46
CA ASP A 244 8.64 -17.25 -10.38
C ASP A 244 8.12 -17.13 -8.93
N LEU A 245 8.80 -17.82 -8.01
CA LEU A 245 8.49 -17.84 -6.58
C LEU A 245 8.54 -16.44 -5.94
N ARG A 246 9.60 -15.67 -6.20
CA ARG A 246 9.86 -14.41 -5.50
C ARG A 246 9.32 -13.16 -6.19
N LYS A 247 8.97 -13.24 -7.48
CA LYS A 247 8.52 -12.07 -8.26
C LYS A 247 7.20 -12.29 -8.97
N VAL A 248 7.08 -13.33 -9.80
CA VAL A 248 5.91 -13.52 -10.67
C VAL A 248 4.65 -13.83 -9.85
N ARG A 249 4.66 -14.88 -9.02
CA ARG A 249 3.49 -15.24 -8.19
C ARG A 249 3.10 -14.13 -7.20
N PRO A 250 4.03 -13.50 -6.46
CA PRO A 250 3.68 -12.42 -5.54
C PRO A 250 3.12 -11.19 -6.27
N LEU A 251 3.68 -10.84 -7.44
CA LEU A 251 3.15 -9.75 -8.26
C LEU A 251 1.74 -10.05 -8.75
N ALA A 252 1.48 -11.26 -9.25
CA ALA A 252 0.15 -11.65 -9.71
C ALA A 252 -0.90 -11.50 -8.60
N ARG A 253 -0.58 -11.92 -7.36
CA ARG A 253 -1.46 -11.73 -6.20
C ARG A 253 -1.67 -10.26 -5.85
N ALA A 254 -0.58 -9.48 -5.80
CA ALA A 254 -0.64 -8.07 -5.42
C ALA A 254 -1.32 -7.18 -6.48
N SER A 255 -1.23 -7.56 -7.76
CA SER A 255 -1.78 -6.81 -8.88
C SER A 255 -3.23 -7.18 -9.24
N ALA A 256 -3.78 -8.27 -8.70
CA ALA A 256 -5.13 -8.76 -9.04
C ALA A 256 -6.26 -7.74 -8.85
N GLY A 257 -6.07 -6.74 -7.97
CA GLY A 257 -7.02 -5.65 -7.74
C GLY A 257 -6.97 -4.52 -8.75
N PHE A 258 -6.02 -4.51 -9.69
CA PHE A 258 -5.74 -3.42 -10.61
C PHE A 258 -5.98 -3.86 -12.07
N ASN A 259 -6.53 -2.96 -12.88
CA ASN A 259 -6.68 -3.17 -14.33
C ASN A 259 -5.73 -2.28 -15.15
N ALA A 260 -4.93 -1.44 -14.48
CA ALA A 260 -3.89 -0.63 -15.09
C ALA A 260 -2.60 -0.68 -14.24
N LEU A 261 -1.45 -0.91 -14.88
CA LEU A 261 -0.15 -1.04 -14.24
C LEU A 261 0.88 -0.12 -14.91
N ILE A 262 1.36 0.86 -14.15
CA ILE A 262 2.44 1.76 -14.58
C ILE A 262 3.79 1.05 -14.41
N THR A 263 4.64 1.13 -15.42
CA THR A 263 5.98 0.55 -15.41
C THR A 263 7.04 1.53 -15.89
N GLY A 264 8.28 1.36 -15.42
CA GLY A 264 9.43 2.19 -15.84
C GLY A 264 10.14 1.70 -17.11
N ARG A 265 9.45 0.93 -17.97
CA ARG A 265 10.02 0.40 -19.22
C ARG A 265 10.23 1.53 -20.23
N LYS A 266 11.35 1.45 -20.95
CA LYS A 266 11.78 2.43 -21.96
C LYS A 266 12.23 1.70 -23.23
N ARG A 267 12.09 2.33 -24.40
CA ARG A 267 12.47 1.73 -25.70
C ARG A 267 13.95 1.39 -25.80
N PHE A 268 14.83 2.23 -25.23
CA PHE A 268 16.29 2.06 -25.36
C PHE A 268 16.91 0.99 -24.43
N GLN A 269 16.15 0.39 -23.51
CA GLN A 269 16.71 -0.53 -22.49
C GLN A 269 17.05 -1.93 -23.00
N THR A 270 16.46 -2.40 -24.12
CA THR A 270 16.85 -3.64 -24.82
C THR A 270 16.47 -3.55 -26.30
N SER A 271 17.15 -4.31 -27.17
CA SER A 271 16.81 -4.38 -28.60
C SER A 271 15.38 -4.86 -28.88
N SER A 272 14.81 -5.69 -28.01
CA SER A 272 13.43 -6.19 -28.06
C SER A 272 12.35 -5.17 -27.67
N ARG A 273 12.72 -3.99 -27.17
CA ARG A 273 11.78 -2.96 -26.67
C ARG A 273 11.61 -1.77 -27.61
N SER A 274 12.21 -1.78 -28.79
CA SER A 274 12.09 -0.71 -29.79
C SER A 274 10.65 -0.41 -30.19
N GLN A 275 9.74 -1.38 -30.09
CA GLN A 275 8.31 -1.26 -30.40
C GLN A 275 7.42 -1.00 -29.16
N LEU A 276 8.00 -0.66 -28.00
CA LEU A 276 7.24 -0.39 -26.78
C LEU A 276 6.29 0.80 -26.99
N LEU A 277 5.00 0.58 -26.75
CA LEU A 277 3.98 1.62 -26.78
C LEU A 277 3.78 2.24 -25.38
N PRO A 278 3.42 3.53 -25.29
CA PRO A 278 2.98 4.14 -24.03
C PRO A 278 1.84 3.39 -23.35
N PHE A 279 0.91 2.83 -24.14
CA PHE A 279 -0.20 2.02 -23.64
C PHE A 279 -0.27 0.68 -24.39
N GLU A 280 -0.30 -0.44 -23.67
CA GLU A 280 -0.45 -1.78 -24.26
C GLU A 280 -1.26 -2.69 -23.33
N VAL A 281 -2.05 -3.63 -23.85
CA VAL A 281 -2.76 -4.59 -23.00
C VAL A 281 -1.95 -5.87 -22.90
N VAL A 282 -1.70 -6.32 -21.67
CA VAL A 282 -1.02 -7.58 -21.38
C VAL A 282 -1.84 -8.35 -20.35
N ASP A 283 -2.30 -9.56 -20.71
CA ASP A 283 -3.16 -10.42 -19.90
C ASP A 283 -4.43 -9.75 -19.36
N GLY A 284 -5.07 -8.90 -20.17
CA GLY A 284 -6.26 -8.15 -19.75
C GLY A 284 -5.97 -7.04 -18.73
N THR A 285 -4.71 -6.59 -18.64
CA THR A 285 -4.29 -5.44 -17.84
C THR A 285 -3.64 -4.41 -18.73
N LEU A 286 -4.08 -3.15 -18.63
CA LEU A 286 -3.45 -2.04 -19.33
C LEU A 286 -2.07 -1.78 -18.72
N ARG A 287 -1.01 -1.88 -19.50
CA ARG A 287 0.34 -1.45 -19.14
C ARG A 287 0.54 -0.03 -19.62
N ILE A 288 1.01 0.80 -18.72
CA ILE A 288 1.29 2.22 -18.95
C ILE A 288 2.80 2.38 -18.83
N ASN A 289 3.43 2.90 -19.87
CA ASN A 289 4.87 3.10 -19.97
C ASN A 289 5.15 4.60 -20.23
N PRO A 290 5.02 5.49 -19.22
CA PRO A 290 5.13 6.93 -19.44
C PRO A 290 6.48 7.36 -20.01
N LEU A 291 7.53 6.60 -19.66
CA LEU A 291 8.90 6.86 -20.10
C LEU A 291 9.24 6.18 -21.43
N ALA A 292 8.27 5.60 -22.16
CA ALA A 292 8.54 4.83 -23.38
C ALA A 292 9.35 5.62 -24.43
N ASN A 293 9.07 6.91 -24.56
CA ASN A 293 9.69 7.81 -25.53
C ASN A 293 10.92 8.57 -24.99
N TRP A 294 11.26 8.44 -23.72
CA TRP A 294 12.43 9.13 -23.15
C TRP A 294 13.73 8.48 -23.61
N ALA A 295 14.74 9.31 -23.84
CA ALA A 295 16.13 8.93 -23.99
C ALA A 295 16.85 8.87 -22.63
N ALA A 296 18.12 8.44 -22.62
CA ALA A 296 18.91 8.42 -21.39
C ALA A 296 19.17 9.84 -20.87
N GLU A 297 19.37 10.78 -21.78
CA GLU A 297 19.62 12.20 -21.48
C GLU A 297 18.40 12.86 -20.79
N ASP A 298 17.18 12.45 -21.15
CA ASP A 298 15.96 12.96 -20.51
C ASP A 298 15.87 12.51 -19.04
N ILE A 299 16.28 11.27 -18.76
CA ILE A 299 16.33 10.71 -17.40
C ILE A 299 17.34 11.50 -16.56
N GLU A 300 18.53 11.73 -17.09
CA GLU A 300 19.59 12.49 -16.42
C GLU A 300 19.17 13.94 -16.18
N THR A 301 18.61 14.59 -17.20
CA THR A 301 18.09 15.96 -17.11
C THR A 301 17.01 16.07 -16.03
N TRP A 302 16.10 15.09 -15.95
CA TRP A 302 15.06 15.09 -14.92
C TRP A 302 15.64 14.86 -13.52
N LEU A 303 16.57 13.91 -13.36
CA LEU A 303 17.24 13.66 -12.08
C LEU A 303 17.91 14.93 -11.56
N GLU A 304 18.63 15.65 -12.41
CA GLU A 304 19.31 16.90 -12.05
C GLU A 304 18.32 18.04 -11.76
N ALA A 305 17.37 18.30 -12.66
CA ALA A 305 16.41 19.38 -12.51
C ALA A 305 15.52 19.25 -11.26
N ARG A 306 15.33 18.00 -10.80
CA ARG A 306 14.50 17.66 -9.64
C ARG A 306 15.31 17.35 -8.39
N ASP A 307 16.65 17.44 -8.47
CA ASP A 307 17.59 17.08 -7.41
C ASP A 307 17.31 15.68 -6.84
N LEU A 308 16.97 14.71 -7.68
CA LEU A 308 16.58 13.39 -7.20
C LEU A 308 17.81 12.58 -6.77
N PRO A 309 17.75 11.87 -5.64
CA PRO A 309 18.89 11.09 -5.17
C PRO A 309 19.12 9.93 -6.14
N ARG A 310 20.36 9.72 -6.53
CA ARG A 310 20.75 8.57 -7.35
C ARG A 310 20.83 7.31 -6.49
N HIS A 311 20.61 6.15 -7.09
CA HIS A 311 20.78 4.90 -6.37
C HIS A 311 22.27 4.74 -5.97
N PRO A 312 22.60 4.41 -4.69
CA PRO A 312 24.00 4.37 -4.22
C PRO A 312 24.94 3.43 -5.00
N LEU A 313 24.41 2.34 -5.53
CA LEU A 313 25.18 1.40 -6.37
C LEU A 313 25.48 1.92 -7.79
N SER A 314 24.79 2.96 -8.28
CA SER A 314 25.03 3.48 -9.63
C SER A 314 26.45 4.05 -9.76
N GLU A 315 26.95 4.74 -8.73
CA GLU A 315 28.34 5.25 -8.68
C GLU A 315 29.38 4.12 -8.59
N GLN A 316 28.96 2.91 -8.21
CA GLN A 316 29.79 1.72 -8.14
C GLN A 316 29.75 0.90 -9.44
N GLY A 317 29.20 1.46 -10.53
CA GLY A 317 29.14 0.83 -11.84
C GLY A 317 27.96 -0.12 -12.05
N PHE A 318 26.95 -0.12 -11.16
CA PHE A 318 25.73 -0.91 -11.35
C PHE A 318 24.69 -0.13 -12.16
N ALA A 319 24.76 -0.25 -13.48
CA ALA A 319 23.83 0.42 -14.41
C ALA A 319 22.39 -0.16 -14.36
N SER A 320 22.24 -1.48 -14.17
CA SER A 320 20.94 -2.12 -13.98
C SER A 320 20.90 -2.93 -12.68
N ILE A 321 20.02 -2.56 -11.77
CA ILE A 321 20.00 -3.10 -10.40
C ILE A 321 18.82 -4.05 -10.21
N GLY A 322 19.11 -5.25 -9.70
CA GLY A 322 18.12 -6.26 -9.34
C GLY A 322 18.47 -6.92 -8.02
N CYS A 323 18.21 -8.23 -7.93
CA CYS A 323 18.64 -9.01 -6.76
C CYS A 323 20.18 -9.13 -6.75
N TRP A 324 20.78 -9.07 -5.56
CA TRP A 324 22.23 -9.13 -5.37
C TRP A 324 22.90 -10.35 -6.01
N PRO A 325 22.33 -11.58 -6.01
CA PRO A 325 23.06 -12.73 -6.55
C PRO A 325 23.05 -12.79 -8.08
N CYS A 326 22.20 -11.99 -8.75
CA CYS A 326 22.03 -12.01 -10.21
C CYS A 326 22.36 -10.67 -10.86
N THR A 327 23.10 -9.81 -10.16
CA THR A 327 23.47 -8.47 -10.61
C THR A 327 24.95 -8.22 -10.34
N ARG A 328 25.71 -7.81 -11.37
CA ARG A 328 27.09 -7.32 -11.26
C ARG A 328 27.21 -5.91 -11.81
N ALA A 329 28.29 -5.21 -11.44
CA ALA A 329 28.71 -3.99 -12.11
C ALA A 329 29.10 -4.27 -13.57
N VAL A 330 28.90 -3.28 -14.43
CA VAL A 330 29.29 -3.33 -15.85
C VAL A 330 30.62 -2.62 -16.06
N GLN A 331 31.39 -3.07 -17.05
CA GLN A 331 32.62 -2.40 -17.47
C GLN A 331 32.31 -1.24 -18.43
N SER A 332 33.26 -0.33 -18.60
CA SER A 332 33.13 0.76 -19.57
C SER A 332 32.90 0.21 -20.97
N GLY A 333 31.82 0.64 -21.63
CA GLY A 333 31.43 0.20 -22.97
C GLY A 333 30.61 -1.10 -23.04
N GLU A 334 30.38 -1.79 -21.91
CA GLU A 334 29.38 -2.86 -21.85
C GLU A 334 27.96 -2.29 -21.90
N ASP A 335 27.01 -3.08 -22.43
CA ASP A 335 25.59 -2.77 -22.37
C ASP A 335 25.12 -2.60 -20.90
N ALA A 336 24.24 -1.64 -20.64
CA ALA A 336 23.78 -1.28 -19.29
C ALA A 336 23.11 -2.45 -18.55
N ARG A 337 22.57 -3.45 -19.26
CA ARG A 337 21.98 -4.66 -18.68
C ARG A 337 22.90 -5.89 -18.74
N ALA A 338 24.12 -5.78 -19.29
CA ALA A 338 25.10 -6.88 -19.33
C ALA A 338 25.43 -7.45 -17.93
N GLY A 339 25.25 -6.64 -16.89
CA GLY A 339 25.43 -7.07 -15.51
C GLY A 339 24.31 -7.97 -14.95
N ARG A 340 23.20 -8.15 -15.67
CA ARG A 340 22.05 -8.94 -15.23
C ARG A 340 22.19 -10.38 -15.73
N TRP A 341 22.06 -11.34 -14.81
CA TRP A 341 22.17 -12.78 -15.12
C TRP A 341 23.46 -13.15 -15.88
N SER A 342 24.55 -12.43 -15.61
CA SER A 342 25.86 -12.68 -16.23
C SER A 342 26.29 -14.14 -16.03
N GLY A 343 26.46 -14.88 -17.13
CA GLY A 343 26.79 -16.31 -17.12
C GLY A 343 25.57 -17.25 -17.13
N MET A 344 24.36 -16.75 -17.38
CA MET A 344 23.12 -17.53 -17.55
C MET A 344 22.45 -17.20 -18.89
N ASP A 345 21.66 -18.13 -19.44
CA ASP A 345 20.92 -17.96 -20.72
C ASP A 345 19.68 -17.04 -20.62
N LYS A 346 19.65 -16.12 -19.65
CA LYS A 346 18.46 -15.31 -19.32
C LYS A 346 18.65 -13.84 -19.67
N THR A 347 17.75 -13.31 -20.49
CA THR A 347 17.83 -11.93 -20.99
C THR A 347 16.82 -10.98 -20.35
N GLU A 348 15.69 -11.48 -19.84
CA GLU A 348 14.61 -10.65 -19.31
C GLU A 348 13.90 -11.29 -18.10
N CYS A 349 13.28 -10.46 -17.28
CA CYS A 349 12.56 -10.93 -16.10
C CYS A 349 11.14 -11.43 -16.45
N GLY A 350 10.74 -12.58 -15.88
CA GLY A 350 9.40 -13.18 -16.00
C GLY A 350 8.22 -12.27 -15.68
N ILE A 351 8.43 -11.15 -14.98
CA ILE A 351 7.38 -10.18 -14.62
C ILE A 351 6.84 -9.37 -15.80
N HIS A 352 7.55 -9.38 -16.93
CA HIS A 352 7.19 -8.61 -18.14
C HIS A 352 6.63 -9.46 -19.26
N PHE A 353 6.88 -10.77 -19.21
CA PHE A 353 6.16 -11.72 -20.03
C PHE A 353 4.82 -11.91 -19.36
N GLY A 354 3.73 -11.83 -20.13
CA GLY A 354 2.41 -12.14 -19.61
C GLY A 354 2.35 -13.53 -18.96
N ARG A 355 1.23 -13.90 -18.36
CA ARG A 355 1.01 -15.19 -17.69
C ARG A 355 1.65 -16.29 -18.53
N ARG A 356 2.80 -16.82 -18.06
CA ARG A 356 3.23 -18.15 -18.48
C ARG A 356 2.02 -19.03 -18.19
N GLN A 357 1.46 -19.65 -19.24
CA GLN A 357 0.45 -20.69 -19.04
C GLN A 357 1.00 -21.59 -17.94
N ALA A 358 0.19 -21.81 -16.90
CA ALA A 358 0.50 -22.81 -15.90
C ALA A 358 0.82 -24.09 -16.69
N VAL A 359 2.09 -24.49 -16.69
CA VAL A 359 2.47 -25.79 -17.25
C VAL A 359 1.76 -26.79 -16.36
N GLY A 360 0.77 -27.45 -16.97
CA GLY A 360 -0.24 -28.21 -16.26
C GLY A 360 0.27 -29.51 -15.67
N ALA A 361 -0.63 -30.06 -14.84
CA ALA A 361 -0.71 -31.40 -14.28
C ALA A 361 0.37 -31.81 -13.28
#